data_AF-A0A2T3ILP8-F1
#
_entry.id   AF-A0A2T3ILP8-F1
#
_cell.length_a   1.000
_cell.length_b   1.000
_cell.length_c   1.000
_cell.angle_alpha   90.00
_cell.angle_beta   90.00
_cell.angle_gamma   90.00
#
_symmetry.space_group_name_H-M   'P 1'
#
loop_
_entity.id
_entity.type
_entity.pdbx_description
1 polymer ?
#
loop_
_entity_poly.entity_id
_entity_poly.type
_entity_poly.pdbx_seq_one_letter_code
_entity_poly.pdbx_strand_id
1 'polypeptide(L)'
;MYQLEVLSHQDLQQAICLPDEVQQAFISGQSIIDQCVQYSVLQWEEHCTECAMPACYKTCELYQPRRDGHCRRFINGIVPLHISQRQSPVVQVDFKQWGALMSTSYIGVIAPEQAETIDNKAALVESVAQRGQWLDGLSIAGRRGIVARMATRYKNYLSQTINPSPYFDAFMIELYCPQAIDLSIVIRATTGKLNQTPFQYRLQQPAGYHQIQIPFIDIAPHIDFQTRHFINLIPNRDENDQATALTMVFGFIGFIQLLPQLDDHKQLPTTAKNKSVKVLVWDLDNTLWNGILVEDGEAGVELRSGVIEVIKTLDDRGIVNSIASKNDHHRVWAHLTALGIAEYFIFPEIHWQPKSQSIQRIAENFNVAIDTIAFIDDSAFERNEVNTIHPQVRIFKDNDYLKLINLVAFNPQTSAESGLRRSFYVAQQQRITHSRSFDGQYIDFIKASRIELSVGVAQFSNIDRVHELVQRTNQMNFSATRYDRNRLTELINDPLVTTLFLTAKDKFGDYGTVGVCIIDIQQQRVIDLMFSCRIQSKRVEHAFLGWLLDCAYLSGWKCLQVEYKPTAKNSQSASVFCDLEFKQIGQNQGVVIYSKSTTAKHVGEDLIAIEAPNIIFAKS
;
A
#
# COMPACT_ATOMS: atom_id res chain seq x y z
N MET A 1 29.08 -7.30 -0.99
CA MET A 1 30.55 -7.29 -0.81
C MET A 1 30.90 -7.54 0.65
N TYR A 2 31.94 -8.32 0.92
CA TYR A 2 32.34 -8.68 2.29
C TYR A 2 33.63 -7.94 2.69
N GLN A 3 33.84 -7.74 3.98
CA GLN A 3 34.92 -6.91 4.52
C GLN A 3 36.29 -7.38 4.02
N LEU A 4 37.15 -6.40 3.73
CA LEU A 4 38.55 -6.57 3.38
C LEU A 4 39.34 -7.12 4.58
N GLU A 5 39.14 -8.39 4.94
CA GLU A 5 39.96 -9.08 5.93
C GLU A 5 41.20 -9.68 5.24
N VAL A 6 42.37 -9.50 5.83
CA VAL A 6 43.59 -10.17 5.35
C VAL A 6 43.57 -11.60 5.86
N LEU A 7 42.77 -12.45 5.23
CA LEU A 7 42.74 -13.90 5.50
C LEU A 7 44.13 -14.50 5.25
N SER A 8 44.55 -15.41 6.11
CA SER A 8 45.74 -16.21 5.87
C SER A 8 45.44 -17.35 4.89
N HIS A 9 46.47 -17.89 4.23
CA HIS A 9 46.30 -19.11 3.43
C HIS A 9 45.75 -20.29 4.24
N GLN A 10 45.95 -20.30 5.56
CA GLN A 10 45.45 -21.33 6.47
C GLN A 10 43.95 -21.16 6.73
N ASP A 11 43.45 -19.92 6.80
CA ASP A 11 42.02 -19.60 6.97
C ASP A 11 41.20 -20.03 5.73
N LEU A 12 41.78 -19.88 4.53
CA LEU A 12 41.15 -20.28 3.25
C LEU A 12 41.06 -21.80 3.05
N GLN A 13 41.86 -22.60 3.77
CA GLN A 13 41.90 -24.06 3.64
C GLN A 13 40.81 -24.79 4.46
N GLN A 14 40.05 -24.08 5.29
CA GLN A 14 39.01 -24.64 6.18
C GLN A 14 37.57 -24.42 5.67
N ALA A 15 37.40 -24.14 4.38
CA ALA A 15 36.08 -23.99 3.76
C ALA A 15 35.27 -25.30 3.81
N ILE A 16 33.99 -25.20 4.14
CA ILE A 16 33.05 -26.32 4.13
C ILE A 16 32.87 -26.83 2.69
N CYS A 17 32.82 -28.14 2.53
CA CYS A 17 32.39 -28.75 1.28
C CYS A 17 30.85 -28.71 1.24
N LEU A 18 30.28 -27.88 0.36
CA LEU A 18 28.83 -27.78 0.19
C LEU A 18 28.30 -29.03 -0.53
N PRO A 19 27.16 -29.60 -0.09
CA PRO A 19 26.48 -30.65 -0.84
C PRO A 19 26.15 -30.20 -2.28
N ASP A 20 26.21 -31.12 -3.25
CA ASP A 20 25.98 -30.79 -4.67
C ASP A 20 24.62 -30.11 -4.90
N GLU A 21 23.57 -30.56 -4.22
CA GLU A 21 22.23 -29.96 -4.30
C GLU A 21 22.22 -28.49 -3.84
N VAL A 22 23.01 -28.17 -2.82
CA VAL A 22 23.15 -26.80 -2.29
C VAL A 22 23.96 -25.93 -3.24
N GLN A 23 25.03 -26.48 -3.85
CA GLN A 23 25.77 -25.77 -4.89
C GLN A 23 24.87 -25.43 -6.09
N GLN A 24 24.04 -26.38 -6.54
CA GLN A 24 23.07 -26.14 -7.61
C GLN A 24 21.99 -25.12 -7.23
N ALA A 25 21.55 -25.10 -5.97
CA ALA A 25 20.61 -24.09 -5.48
C ALA A 25 21.21 -22.68 -5.53
N PHE A 26 22.47 -22.51 -5.10
CA PHE A 26 23.18 -21.24 -5.26
C PHE A 26 23.39 -20.89 -6.74
N ILE A 27 23.74 -21.84 -7.62
CA ILE A 27 23.85 -21.54 -9.07
C ILE A 27 22.51 -21.03 -9.61
N SER A 28 21.40 -21.69 -9.25
CA SER A 28 20.05 -21.30 -9.70
C SER A 28 19.64 -19.93 -9.18
N GLY A 29 20.01 -19.59 -7.94
CA GLY A 29 19.71 -18.30 -7.32
C GLY A 29 20.37 -17.10 -8.00
N GLN A 30 21.46 -17.31 -8.77
CA GLN A 30 22.10 -16.25 -9.58
C GLN A 30 21.12 -15.62 -10.56
N SER A 31 20.17 -16.40 -11.10
CA SER A 31 19.19 -15.92 -12.08
C SER A 31 18.34 -14.74 -11.58
N ILE A 32 18.10 -14.62 -10.27
CA ILE A 32 17.33 -13.50 -9.70
C ILE A 32 18.17 -12.22 -9.70
N ILE A 33 19.45 -12.33 -9.39
CA ILE A 33 20.39 -11.21 -9.44
C ILE A 33 20.53 -10.73 -10.88
N ASP A 34 20.60 -11.67 -11.83
CA ASP A 34 20.69 -11.38 -13.27
C ASP A 34 19.41 -10.70 -13.80
N GLN A 35 18.26 -10.92 -13.13
CA GLN A 35 16.96 -10.30 -13.44
C GLN A 35 16.74 -8.96 -12.72
N CYS A 36 17.67 -8.50 -11.89
CA CYS A 36 17.54 -7.20 -11.21
C CYS A 36 17.88 -6.04 -12.17
N VAL A 37 17.01 -5.02 -12.23
CA VAL A 37 17.32 -3.73 -12.88
C VAL A 37 18.43 -3.02 -12.10
N GLN A 38 18.32 -3.03 -10.78
CA GLN A 38 19.26 -2.42 -9.85
C GLN A 38 19.27 -3.22 -8.55
N TYR A 39 20.40 -3.21 -7.84
CA TYR A 39 20.49 -3.81 -6.51
C TYR A 39 21.47 -3.04 -5.62
N SER A 40 21.33 -3.19 -4.30
CA SER A 40 22.19 -2.50 -3.35
C SER A 40 23.55 -3.18 -3.23
N VAL A 41 24.62 -2.39 -3.19
CA VAL A 41 25.94 -2.89 -2.78
C VAL A 41 26.15 -2.60 -1.30
N LEU A 42 25.92 -3.64 -0.49
CA LEU A 42 26.19 -3.61 0.95
C LEU A 42 27.59 -4.15 1.24
N GLN A 43 28.31 -3.45 2.11
CA GLN A 43 29.58 -3.89 2.65
C GLN A 43 29.34 -4.55 4.01
N TRP A 44 29.53 -5.87 4.06
CA TRP A 44 29.32 -6.68 5.25
C TRP A 44 30.62 -6.84 6.05
N GLU A 45 30.56 -6.62 7.35
CA GLU A 45 31.67 -6.70 8.29
C GLU A 45 31.28 -7.50 9.53
N GLU A 46 32.29 -8.04 10.23
CA GLU A 46 32.03 -8.73 11.49
C GLU A 46 31.74 -7.72 12.61
N HIS A 47 30.75 -8.05 13.44
CA HIS A 47 30.40 -7.24 14.60
C HIS A 47 30.01 -8.10 15.81
N CYS A 48 29.89 -7.45 16.97
CA CYS A 48 29.43 -8.06 18.21
C CYS A 48 28.08 -7.47 18.60
N THR A 49 27.11 -8.30 19.02
CA THR A 49 25.80 -7.80 19.50
C THR A 49 25.93 -6.99 20.80
N GLU A 50 26.92 -7.31 21.62
CA GLU A 50 27.24 -6.64 22.90
C GLU A 50 28.40 -5.62 22.77
N CYS A 51 28.57 -5.02 21.58
CA CYS A 51 29.71 -4.15 21.31
C CYS A 51 29.64 -2.81 22.06
N ALA A 52 30.65 -2.54 22.89
CA ALA A 52 30.90 -1.23 23.50
C ALA A 52 32.25 -0.64 23.04
N MET A 53 32.46 -0.54 21.73
CA MET A 53 33.71 0.00 21.16
C MET A 53 33.94 1.46 21.61
N PRO A 54 35.17 1.89 21.97
CA PRO A 54 36.41 1.10 22.03
C PRO A 54 36.66 0.42 23.38
N ALA A 55 35.80 0.60 24.38
CA ALA A 55 35.99 0.06 25.73
C ALA A 55 36.12 -1.48 25.73
N CYS A 56 35.33 -2.15 24.89
CA CYS A 56 35.32 -3.60 24.79
C CYS A 56 36.69 -4.23 24.46
N TYR A 57 37.63 -3.49 23.84
CA TYR A 57 38.96 -4.02 23.53
C TYR A 57 39.86 -4.22 24.76
N LYS A 58 39.47 -3.65 25.91
CA LYS A 58 40.20 -3.79 27.17
C LYS A 58 39.42 -4.60 28.21
N THR A 59 38.09 -4.54 28.16
CA THR A 59 37.23 -5.04 29.24
C THR A 59 36.47 -6.31 28.89
N CYS A 60 36.37 -6.69 27.62
CA CYS A 60 35.65 -7.88 27.21
C CYS A 60 36.52 -9.13 27.33
N GLU A 61 36.08 -10.11 28.12
CA GLU A 61 36.77 -11.41 28.27
C GLU A 61 36.80 -12.21 26.97
N LEU A 62 35.85 -11.95 26.05
CA LEU A 62 35.80 -12.60 24.75
C LEU A 62 36.63 -11.88 23.69
N TYR A 63 37.24 -10.72 23.97
CA TYR A 63 37.99 -9.96 22.96
C TYR A 63 39.19 -10.75 22.45
N GLN A 64 39.20 -10.97 21.13
CA GLN A 64 40.32 -11.58 20.41
C GLN A 64 40.68 -10.65 19.26
N PRO A 65 41.89 -10.07 19.20
CA PRO A 65 42.23 -9.14 18.14
C PRO A 65 42.43 -9.86 16.81
N ARG A 66 41.83 -9.31 15.75
CA ARG A 66 42.22 -9.54 14.36
C ARG A 66 43.60 -8.96 14.05
N ARG A 67 44.09 -9.21 12.84
CA ARG A 67 45.33 -8.61 12.30
C ARG A 67 45.34 -7.08 12.26
N ASP A 68 44.17 -6.45 12.13
CA ASP A 68 43.99 -5.00 12.15
C ASP A 68 43.69 -4.42 13.56
N GLY A 69 43.61 -5.29 14.57
CA GLY A 69 43.32 -4.93 15.96
C GLY A 69 41.84 -4.73 16.28
N HIS A 70 40.90 -5.03 15.37
CA HIS A 70 39.47 -5.10 15.70
C HIS A 70 39.09 -6.43 16.36
N CYS A 71 37.91 -6.51 16.97
CA CYS A 71 37.44 -7.74 17.63
C CYS A 71 37.07 -8.81 16.61
N ARG A 72 37.62 -10.02 16.77
CA ARG A 72 37.33 -11.20 15.96
C ARG A 72 36.12 -11.94 16.51
N ARG A 73 35.00 -11.91 15.80
CA ARG A 73 33.74 -12.61 16.10
C ARG A 73 33.42 -13.74 15.14
N PHE A 74 34.17 -13.85 14.05
CA PHE A 74 34.15 -15.05 13.20
C PHE A 74 35.40 -15.89 13.47
N ILE A 75 35.34 -17.21 13.27
CA ILE A 75 36.53 -18.08 13.45
C ILE A 75 37.60 -17.71 12.44
N ASN A 76 37.23 -17.79 11.16
CA ASN A 76 38.11 -17.60 10.01
C ASN A 76 37.78 -16.34 9.21
N GLY A 77 37.04 -15.39 9.80
CA GLY A 77 36.53 -14.23 9.07
C GLY A 77 35.35 -14.60 8.17
N ILE A 78 35.20 -13.85 7.08
CA ILE A 78 34.21 -14.11 6.03
C ILE A 78 34.92 -14.84 4.88
N VAL A 79 34.77 -16.16 4.80
CA VAL A 79 35.55 -17.02 3.91
C VAL A 79 34.83 -17.18 2.56
N PRO A 80 35.42 -16.78 1.43
CA PRO A 80 34.80 -16.97 0.12
C PRO A 80 34.77 -18.45 -0.28
N LEU A 81 33.64 -18.90 -0.81
CA LEU A 81 33.44 -20.23 -1.39
C LEU A 81 33.38 -20.10 -2.91
N HIS A 82 34.20 -20.89 -3.60
CA HIS A 82 34.16 -20.95 -5.06
C HIS A 82 33.09 -21.94 -5.51
N ILE A 83 32.06 -21.45 -6.20
CA ILE A 83 31.05 -22.27 -6.85
C ILE A 83 31.17 -22.08 -8.36
N SER A 84 31.47 -23.16 -9.07
CA SER A 84 31.56 -23.17 -10.53
C SER A 84 30.26 -22.63 -11.14
N GLN A 85 30.38 -21.82 -12.20
CA GLN A 85 29.24 -21.23 -12.94
C GLN A 85 28.46 -20.12 -12.22
N ARG A 86 28.87 -19.71 -11.02
CA ARG A 86 28.27 -18.56 -10.32
C ARG A 86 29.21 -17.35 -10.36
N GLN A 87 28.66 -16.18 -10.69
CA GLN A 87 29.42 -14.93 -10.76
C GLN A 87 29.42 -14.17 -9.43
N SER A 88 28.28 -14.13 -8.74
CA SER A 88 28.16 -13.41 -7.46
C SER A 88 28.81 -14.19 -6.31
N PRO A 89 29.51 -13.51 -5.38
CA PRO A 89 30.25 -14.18 -4.31
C PRO A 89 29.32 -14.95 -3.38
N VAL A 90 29.78 -16.13 -2.95
CA VAL A 90 29.20 -16.92 -1.87
C VAL A 90 30.23 -17.02 -0.77
N VAL A 91 29.82 -16.86 0.48
CA VAL A 91 30.74 -16.83 1.62
C VAL A 91 30.25 -17.71 2.76
N GLN A 92 31.19 -18.35 3.44
CA GLN A 92 31.01 -19.01 4.72
C GLN A 92 31.33 -18.03 5.86
N VAL A 93 30.48 -18.05 6.88
CA VAL A 93 30.70 -17.34 8.13
C VAL A 93 30.51 -18.31 9.29
N ASP A 94 31.56 -18.47 10.09
CA ASP A 94 31.54 -19.27 11.31
C ASP A 94 31.43 -18.33 12.52
N PHE A 95 30.20 -18.12 12.97
CA PHE A 95 29.90 -17.21 14.07
C PHE A 95 30.41 -17.77 15.39
N LYS A 96 31.14 -16.94 16.16
CA LYS A 96 31.37 -17.13 17.60
C LYS A 96 30.21 -16.56 18.41
N GLN A 97 30.24 -16.79 19.73
CA GLN A 97 29.35 -16.13 20.68
C GLN A 97 29.28 -14.61 20.44
N TRP A 98 28.03 -14.11 20.39
CA TRP A 98 27.66 -12.71 20.10
C TRP A 98 28.09 -12.18 18.73
N GLY A 99 28.54 -13.04 17.81
CA GLY A 99 28.87 -12.62 16.46
C GLY A 99 27.64 -12.18 15.67
N ALA A 100 27.76 -11.08 14.94
CA ALA A 100 26.77 -10.56 14.02
C ALA A 100 27.44 -10.20 12.69
N LEU A 101 26.73 -10.43 11.58
CA LEU A 101 27.12 -9.96 10.27
C LEU A 101 26.43 -8.62 10.05
N MET A 102 27.20 -7.54 9.96
CA MET A 102 26.67 -6.18 9.96
C MET A 102 27.05 -5.43 8.68
N SER A 103 26.15 -4.62 8.15
CA SER A 103 26.49 -3.59 7.16
C SER A 103 26.13 -2.21 7.69
N THR A 104 26.94 -1.20 7.33
CA THR A 104 26.62 0.22 7.57
C THR A 104 26.64 0.95 6.24
N SER A 105 25.47 1.26 5.69
CA SER A 105 25.35 1.93 4.38
C SER A 105 24.08 2.77 4.28
N TYR A 106 24.02 3.65 3.27
CA TYR A 106 22.73 4.18 2.82
C TYR A 106 21.94 3.06 2.15
N ILE A 107 20.62 3.12 2.30
CA ILE A 107 19.70 2.24 1.58
C ILE A 107 19.51 2.83 0.18
N GLY A 108 20.21 2.25 -0.79
CA GLY A 108 20.21 2.67 -2.20
C GLY A 108 20.64 1.52 -3.11
N VAL A 109 20.20 1.56 -4.37
CA VAL A 109 20.59 0.61 -5.42
C VAL A 109 21.50 1.28 -6.43
N ILE A 110 22.27 0.46 -7.15
CA ILE A 110 23.04 0.88 -8.32
C ILE A 110 22.78 -0.08 -9.48
N ALA A 111 23.06 0.37 -10.70
CA ALA A 111 22.95 -0.49 -11.87
C ALA A 111 23.99 -1.64 -11.80
N PRO A 112 23.68 -2.84 -12.33
CA PRO A 112 24.58 -4.01 -12.30
C PRO A 112 26.00 -3.72 -12.82
N GLU A 113 26.14 -2.95 -13.91
CA GLU A 113 27.44 -2.57 -14.48
C GLU A 113 28.28 -1.70 -13.52
N GLN A 114 27.60 -0.83 -12.76
CA GLN A 114 28.24 -0.01 -11.73
C GLN A 114 28.64 -0.86 -10.52
N ALA A 115 27.83 -1.85 -10.15
CA ALA A 115 28.15 -2.80 -9.11
C ALA A 115 29.38 -3.65 -9.45
N GLU A 116 29.48 -4.15 -10.68
CA GLU A 116 30.66 -4.89 -11.15
C GLU A 116 31.93 -4.02 -11.07
N THR A 117 31.83 -2.75 -11.45
CA THR A 117 32.95 -1.78 -11.34
C THR A 117 33.37 -1.55 -9.88
N ILE A 118 32.41 -1.51 -8.96
CA ILE A 118 32.66 -1.37 -7.53
C ILE A 118 33.31 -2.64 -6.96
N ASP A 119 32.80 -3.82 -7.31
CA ASP A 119 33.33 -5.12 -6.90
C ASP A 119 34.76 -5.34 -7.41
N ASN A 120 35.04 -4.99 -8.66
CA ASN A 120 36.39 -5.04 -9.23
C ASN A 120 37.39 -4.13 -8.50
N LYS A 121 36.96 -2.93 -8.10
CA LYS A 121 37.80 -2.02 -7.29
C LYS A 121 38.04 -2.57 -5.89
N ALA A 122 37.04 -3.19 -5.27
CA ALA A 122 37.21 -3.82 -3.97
C ALA A 122 38.15 -5.02 -4.01
N ALA A 123 37.99 -5.90 -5.00
CA ALA A 123 38.89 -7.04 -5.21
C ALA A 123 40.34 -6.59 -5.44
N LEU A 124 40.55 -5.47 -6.14
CA LEU A 124 41.89 -4.87 -6.28
C LEU A 124 42.45 -4.42 -4.92
N VAL A 125 41.67 -3.69 -4.11
CA VAL A 125 42.07 -3.26 -2.77
C VAL A 125 42.36 -4.47 -1.87
N GLU A 126 41.55 -5.52 -1.96
CA GLU A 126 41.74 -6.77 -1.23
C GLU A 126 43.02 -7.48 -1.65
N SER A 127 43.29 -7.59 -2.95
CA SER A 127 44.53 -8.19 -3.48
C SER A 127 45.79 -7.44 -3.02
N VAL A 128 45.69 -6.12 -2.81
CA VAL A 128 46.78 -5.29 -2.28
C VAL A 128 46.94 -5.53 -0.78
N ALA A 129 45.84 -5.66 -0.04
CA ALA A 129 45.86 -5.98 1.38
C ALA A 129 46.37 -7.41 1.66
N GLN A 130 45.98 -8.40 0.85
CA GLN A 130 46.42 -9.80 0.91
C GLN A 130 47.90 -9.97 0.50
N ARG A 131 48.40 -9.21 -0.48
CA ARG A 131 49.84 -9.12 -0.81
C ARG A 131 50.68 -8.45 0.29
N GLY A 132 50.03 -8.00 1.38
CA GLY A 132 50.59 -7.30 2.53
C GLY A 132 51.49 -8.12 3.46
N GLN A 133 52.21 -9.15 2.99
CA GLN A 133 53.31 -9.75 3.75
C GLN A 133 54.39 -8.71 4.14
N TRP A 134 54.45 -7.53 3.49
CA TRP A 134 55.33 -6.43 3.94
C TRP A 134 54.83 -5.77 5.25
N LEU A 135 53.51 -5.70 5.50
CA LEU A 135 52.94 -5.02 6.67
C LEU A 135 53.16 -5.79 7.99
N ASP A 136 53.59 -7.05 7.92
CA ASP A 136 53.87 -7.88 9.10
C ASP A 136 55.05 -7.34 9.93
N GLY A 137 55.93 -6.51 9.34
CA GLY A 137 56.98 -5.78 10.04
C GLY A 137 56.51 -4.52 10.79
N LEU A 138 55.23 -4.12 10.67
CA LEU A 138 54.66 -2.94 11.33
C LEU A 138 53.92 -3.30 12.64
N SER A 139 53.96 -2.38 13.60
CA SER A 139 53.17 -2.47 14.83
C SER A 139 51.66 -2.55 14.54
N ILE A 140 50.89 -3.15 15.44
CA ILE A 140 49.42 -3.23 15.32
C ILE A 140 48.79 -1.84 15.10
N ALA A 141 49.32 -0.81 15.77
CA ALA A 141 48.89 0.57 15.59
C ALA A 141 49.18 1.12 14.17
N GLY A 142 50.35 0.80 13.62
CA GLY A 142 50.74 1.19 12.25
C GLY A 142 49.87 0.51 11.19
N ARG A 143 49.60 -0.80 11.34
CA ARG A 143 48.68 -1.56 10.49
C ARG A 143 47.26 -1.00 10.55
N ARG A 144 46.74 -0.77 11.76
CA ARG A 144 45.41 -0.17 11.97
C ARG A 144 45.25 1.16 11.26
N GLY A 145 46.27 2.02 11.30
CA GLY A 145 46.25 3.33 10.62
C GLY A 145 46.23 3.27 9.09
N ILE A 146 46.82 2.24 8.47
CA ILE A 146 46.80 2.06 7.01
C ILE A 146 45.47 1.46 6.57
N VAL A 147 45.03 0.36 7.22
CA VAL A 147 43.78 -0.33 6.91
C VAL A 147 42.58 0.60 7.10
N ALA A 148 42.54 1.35 8.22
CA ALA A 148 41.45 2.31 8.47
C ALA A 148 41.39 3.41 7.39
N ARG A 149 42.53 3.90 6.88
CA ARG A 149 42.56 4.91 5.81
C ARG A 149 42.05 4.35 4.47
N MET A 150 42.43 3.12 4.13
CA MET A 150 41.94 2.43 2.93
C MET A 150 40.43 2.17 3.02
N ALA A 151 39.97 1.61 4.14
CA ALA A 151 38.55 1.36 4.39
C ALA A 151 37.72 2.65 4.39
N THR A 152 38.23 3.74 4.97
CA THR A 152 37.55 5.06 4.97
C THR A 152 37.45 5.64 3.57
N ARG A 153 38.52 5.62 2.77
CA ARG A 153 38.49 6.07 1.37
C ARG A 153 37.47 5.28 0.55
N TYR A 154 37.43 3.97 0.76
CA TYR A 154 36.50 3.08 0.07
C TYR A 154 35.04 3.32 0.48
N LYS A 155 34.75 3.39 1.80
CA LYS A 155 33.40 3.72 2.32
C LYS A 155 32.93 5.09 1.84
N ASN A 156 33.83 6.07 1.74
CA ASN A 156 33.50 7.39 1.18
C ASN A 156 33.16 7.34 -0.31
N TYR A 157 33.94 6.59 -1.10
CA TYR A 157 33.66 6.36 -2.52
C TYR A 157 32.29 5.69 -2.72
N LEU A 158 31.99 4.64 -1.96
CA LEU A 158 30.67 4.00 -1.97
C LEU A 158 29.56 4.99 -1.62
N SER A 159 29.73 5.78 -0.55
CA SER A 159 28.72 6.75 -0.13
C SER A 159 28.48 7.90 -1.12
N GLN A 160 29.44 8.18 -2.00
CA GLN A 160 29.31 9.16 -3.09
C GLN A 160 28.68 8.56 -4.36
N THR A 161 28.71 7.22 -4.47
CA THR A 161 28.22 6.49 -5.65
C THR A 161 26.80 5.96 -5.43
N ILE A 162 26.46 5.60 -4.20
CA ILE A 162 25.14 5.10 -3.82
C ILE A 162 24.18 6.29 -3.70
N ASN A 163 23.22 6.38 -4.60
CA ASN A 163 22.11 7.30 -4.47
C ASN A 163 21.03 6.67 -3.57
N PRO A 164 20.66 7.30 -2.44
CA PRO A 164 19.53 6.86 -1.65
C PRO A 164 18.28 6.82 -2.53
N SER A 165 17.59 5.69 -2.51
CA SER A 165 16.39 5.46 -3.33
C SER A 165 15.30 4.93 -2.42
N PRO A 166 14.05 5.40 -2.52
CA PRO A 166 12.90 4.76 -1.88
C PRO A 166 12.33 3.59 -2.69
N TYR A 167 12.90 3.29 -3.87
CA TYR A 167 12.36 2.35 -4.84
C TYR A 167 13.08 1.00 -4.74
N PHE A 168 12.51 0.07 -3.98
CA PHE A 168 12.91 -1.34 -3.98
C PHE A 168 11.67 -2.21 -3.98
N ASP A 169 11.80 -3.42 -4.51
CA ASP A 169 10.74 -4.42 -4.43
C ASP A 169 10.88 -5.25 -3.14
N ALA A 170 12.11 -5.61 -2.77
CA ALA A 170 12.38 -6.44 -1.60
C ALA A 170 13.81 -6.28 -1.05
N PHE A 171 14.02 -6.72 0.19
CA PHE A 171 15.33 -7.10 0.73
C PHE A 171 15.50 -8.61 0.60
N MET A 172 16.48 -9.03 -0.19
CA MET A 172 16.73 -10.44 -0.53
C MET A 172 17.92 -10.99 0.25
N ILE A 173 17.80 -12.24 0.69
CA ILE A 173 18.85 -13.01 1.37
C ILE A 173 18.88 -14.42 0.78
N GLU A 174 20.03 -14.82 0.24
CA GLU A 174 20.35 -16.23 -0.02
C GLU A 174 21.15 -16.79 1.15
N LEU A 175 20.67 -17.87 1.74
CA LEU A 175 21.21 -18.43 2.98
C LEU A 175 21.20 -19.96 2.92
N TYR A 176 22.28 -20.59 3.34
CA TYR A 176 22.32 -22.01 3.67
C TYR A 176 22.73 -22.20 5.14
N CYS A 177 21.89 -22.93 5.88
CA CYS A 177 22.08 -23.27 7.27
C CYS A 177 22.26 -24.79 7.42
N PRO A 178 23.46 -25.31 7.76
CA PRO A 178 23.68 -26.73 8.04
C PRO A 178 22.90 -27.24 9.26
N GLN A 179 22.59 -26.35 10.20
CA GLN A 179 21.88 -26.64 11.45
C GLN A 179 20.68 -25.69 11.58
N ALA A 180 19.60 -26.17 12.21
CA ALA A 180 18.40 -25.38 12.43
C ALA A 180 18.63 -24.32 13.51
N ILE A 181 18.62 -23.04 13.13
CA ILE A 181 18.84 -21.95 14.09
C ILE A 181 18.17 -20.64 13.67
N ASP A 182 17.45 -20.02 14.60
CA ASP A 182 16.77 -18.75 14.37
C ASP A 182 17.75 -17.65 13.93
N LEU A 183 17.39 -16.91 12.88
CA LEU A 183 18.18 -15.78 12.38
C LEU A 183 17.35 -14.49 12.47
N SER A 184 17.86 -13.51 13.22
CA SER A 184 17.25 -12.19 13.33
C SER A 184 17.89 -11.23 12.32
N ILE A 185 17.07 -10.54 11.54
CA ILE A 185 17.45 -9.44 10.66
C ILE A 185 16.95 -8.14 11.29
N VAL A 186 17.85 -7.19 11.53
CA VAL A 186 17.54 -5.91 12.18
C VAL A 186 18.07 -4.76 11.36
N ILE A 187 17.20 -3.82 10.98
CA ILE A 187 17.56 -2.61 10.23
C ILE A 187 17.26 -1.38 11.09
N ARG A 188 18.28 -0.55 11.31
CA ARG A 188 18.22 0.60 12.22
C ARG A 188 19.01 1.78 11.66
N ALA A 189 18.46 2.98 11.70
CA ALA A 189 19.21 4.20 11.36
C ALA A 189 20.38 4.46 12.34
N THR A 190 21.52 4.93 11.83
CA THR A 190 22.70 5.28 12.65
C THR A 190 22.49 6.55 13.48
N THR A 191 21.59 7.43 13.02
CA THR A 191 21.28 8.75 13.59
C THR A 191 19.83 9.12 13.22
N GLY A 192 19.09 9.85 14.05
CA GLY A 192 17.73 10.32 13.70
C GLY A 192 16.98 10.96 14.87
N LYS A 193 16.00 11.84 14.57
CA LYS A 193 15.20 12.62 15.55
C LYS A 193 13.84 11.99 15.91
N LEU A 194 13.43 10.92 15.24
CA LEU A 194 12.12 10.29 15.42
C LEU A 194 12.29 8.96 16.18
N ASN A 195 11.43 8.71 17.16
CA ASN A 195 11.25 7.41 17.82
C ASN A 195 10.75 6.35 16.82
N GLN A 196 11.53 6.02 15.79
CA GLN A 196 11.22 4.90 14.90
C GLN A 196 11.75 3.62 15.54
N THR A 197 10.86 2.66 15.74
CA THR A 197 11.24 1.29 16.11
C THR A 197 12.05 0.67 14.98
N PRO A 198 13.18 -0.01 15.27
CA PRO A 198 13.95 -0.67 14.23
C PRO A 198 13.11 -1.74 13.54
N PHE A 199 13.29 -1.92 12.22
CA PHE A 199 12.70 -3.06 11.54
C PHE A 199 13.34 -4.34 12.08
N GLN A 200 12.52 -5.34 12.40
CA GLN A 200 12.96 -6.63 12.89
C GLN A 200 12.20 -7.73 12.16
N TYR A 201 12.94 -8.69 11.60
CA TYR A 201 12.38 -9.88 10.98
C TYR A 201 13.12 -11.10 11.52
N ARG A 202 12.38 -12.10 12.00
CA ARG A 202 12.95 -13.32 12.58
C ARG A 202 12.61 -14.51 11.70
N LEU A 203 13.64 -15.12 11.14
CA LEU A 203 13.54 -16.40 10.44
C LEU A 203 13.65 -17.52 11.47
N GLN A 204 12.57 -18.29 11.65
CA GLN A 204 12.49 -19.33 12.68
C GLN A 204 13.08 -20.65 12.17
N GLN A 205 14.10 -21.15 12.87
CA GLN A 205 14.80 -22.42 12.67
C GLN A 205 15.07 -22.82 11.19
N PRO A 206 15.62 -21.94 10.35
CA PRO A 206 16.06 -22.29 9.00
C PRO A 206 17.09 -23.43 9.05
N ALA A 207 16.80 -24.51 8.33
CA ALA A 207 17.76 -25.56 7.99
C ALA A 207 17.73 -25.79 6.48
N GLY A 208 18.87 -26.07 5.86
CA GLY A 208 18.99 -26.18 4.41
C GLY A 208 19.17 -24.84 3.71
N TYR A 209 18.96 -24.82 2.38
CA TYR A 209 19.06 -23.62 1.55
C TYR A 209 17.74 -22.86 1.55
N HIS A 210 17.82 -21.54 1.69
CA HIS A 210 16.71 -20.60 1.73
C HIS A 210 17.01 -19.41 0.85
N GLN A 211 15.98 -18.97 0.15
CA GLN A 211 15.97 -17.70 -0.54
C GLN A 211 14.79 -16.89 0.01
N ILE A 212 15.12 -15.81 0.69
CA ILE A 212 14.18 -15.03 1.48
C ILE A 212 14.04 -13.68 0.81
N GLN A 213 12.80 -13.27 0.54
CA GLN A 213 12.48 -11.94 0.04
C GLN A 213 11.53 -11.29 1.03
N ILE A 214 12.02 -10.25 1.70
CA ILE A 214 11.23 -9.42 2.60
C ILE A 214 10.70 -8.24 1.77
N PRO A 215 9.38 -8.12 1.54
CA PRO A 215 8.82 -7.03 0.75
C PRO A 215 9.28 -5.67 1.29
N PHE A 216 9.72 -4.79 0.39
CA PHE A 216 10.27 -3.51 0.82
C PHE A 216 9.22 -2.64 1.54
N ILE A 217 7.94 -2.83 1.22
CA ILE A 217 6.81 -2.16 1.88
C ILE A 217 6.74 -2.45 3.39
N ASP A 218 7.25 -3.60 3.85
CA ASP A 218 7.28 -3.96 5.26
C ASP A 218 8.45 -3.28 6.00
N ILE A 219 9.49 -2.89 5.25
CA ILE A 219 10.73 -2.30 5.79
C ILE A 219 10.68 -0.76 5.71
N ALA A 220 10.08 -0.21 4.66
CA ALA A 220 10.03 1.22 4.35
C ALA A 220 9.54 2.11 5.51
N PRO A 221 8.51 1.72 6.31
CA PRO A 221 8.05 2.53 7.45
C PRO A 221 9.09 2.72 8.57
N HIS A 222 10.12 1.87 8.60
CA HIS A 222 11.16 1.83 9.63
C HIS A 222 12.51 2.40 9.16
N ILE A 223 12.56 2.95 7.95
CA ILE A 223 13.78 3.42 7.29
C ILE A 223 13.73 4.94 7.09
N ASP A 224 14.78 5.64 7.53
CA ASP A 224 15.10 7.01 7.09
C ASP A 224 16.17 7.00 5.98
N PHE A 225 15.75 7.11 4.72
CA PHE A 225 16.61 7.10 3.53
C PHE A 225 17.72 8.17 3.52
N GLN A 226 17.58 9.25 4.29
CA GLN A 226 18.58 10.32 4.32
C GLN A 226 19.75 10.01 5.24
N THR A 227 19.67 8.92 6.00
CA THR A 227 20.69 8.49 6.96
C THR A 227 21.25 7.13 6.59
N ARG A 228 22.40 6.78 7.17
CA ARG A 228 22.94 5.42 7.06
C ARG A 228 22.15 4.50 7.98
N HIS A 229 22.13 3.22 7.65
CA HIS A 229 21.52 2.17 8.47
C HIS A 229 22.54 1.11 8.83
N PHE A 230 22.43 0.64 10.08
CA PHE A 230 22.95 -0.64 10.50
C PHE A 230 21.97 -1.73 10.08
N ILE A 231 22.46 -2.68 9.28
CA ILE A 231 21.74 -3.88 8.88
C ILE A 231 22.47 -5.05 9.54
N ASN A 232 21.82 -5.75 10.47
CA ASN A 232 22.41 -6.83 11.23
C ASN A 232 21.72 -8.16 10.93
N LEU A 233 22.50 -9.20 10.68
CA LEU A 233 22.07 -10.59 10.67
C LEU A 233 22.68 -11.28 11.90
N ILE A 234 21.82 -11.76 12.79
CA ILE A 234 22.19 -12.26 14.12
C ILE A 234 21.64 -13.67 14.31
N PRO A 235 22.48 -14.71 14.37
CA PRO A 235 22.03 -16.04 14.76
C PRO A 235 21.66 -16.04 16.24
N ASN A 236 20.41 -16.40 16.55
CA ASN A 236 19.89 -16.45 17.91
C ASN A 236 20.25 -17.81 18.52
N ARG A 237 21.07 -17.79 19.56
CA ARG A 237 21.56 -18.99 20.25
C ARG A 237 20.72 -19.27 21.49
N ASP A 238 20.64 -20.53 21.86
CA ASP A 238 20.24 -20.92 23.22
C ASP A 238 21.34 -20.51 24.22
N GLU A 239 20.95 -20.12 25.43
CA GLU A 239 21.88 -19.79 26.51
C GLU A 239 22.81 -20.97 26.88
N ASN A 240 22.35 -22.20 26.63
CA ASN A 240 23.09 -23.43 26.96
C ASN A 240 24.15 -23.83 25.90
N ASP A 241 24.14 -23.25 24.70
CA ASP A 241 25.04 -23.63 23.58
C ASP A 241 25.79 -22.42 22.99
N GLN A 242 26.41 -21.64 23.88
CA GLN A 242 27.14 -20.43 23.47
C GLN A 242 28.58 -20.71 22.99
N ALA A 243 29.15 -21.86 23.35
CA ALA A 243 30.53 -22.21 23.04
C ALA A 243 30.72 -22.78 21.62
N THR A 244 29.68 -23.40 21.04
CA THR A 244 29.75 -24.03 19.72
C THR A 244 29.70 -22.98 18.62
N ALA A 245 30.57 -23.10 17.62
CA ALA A 245 30.53 -22.20 16.48
C ALA A 245 29.36 -22.55 15.55
N LEU A 246 28.75 -21.52 14.95
CA LEU A 246 27.63 -21.70 14.04
C LEU A 246 28.07 -21.33 12.63
N THR A 247 28.05 -22.32 11.74
CA THR A 247 28.36 -22.12 10.34
C THR A 247 27.09 -21.70 9.60
N MET A 248 27.17 -20.62 8.83
CA MET A 248 26.16 -20.25 7.83
C MET A 248 26.86 -19.86 6.55
N VAL A 249 26.20 -20.11 5.42
CA VAL A 249 26.71 -19.76 4.10
C VAL A 249 25.75 -18.78 3.44
N PHE A 250 26.27 -17.63 3.01
CA PHE A 250 25.47 -16.55 2.43
C PHE A 250 25.81 -16.35 0.95
N GLY A 251 24.78 -16.20 0.13
CA GLY A 251 24.90 -15.73 -1.25
C GLY A 251 24.70 -14.22 -1.31
N PHE A 252 23.78 -13.77 -2.15
CA PHE A 252 23.41 -12.36 -2.22
C PHE A 252 22.63 -11.93 -0.98
N ILE A 253 23.00 -10.77 -0.42
CA ILE A 253 22.27 -10.10 0.66
C ILE A 253 22.19 -8.61 0.35
N GLY A 254 20.99 -8.11 0.09
CA GLY A 254 20.79 -6.72 -0.27
C GLY A 254 19.37 -6.40 -0.73
N PHE A 255 19.11 -5.11 -0.94
CA PHE A 255 17.89 -4.66 -1.58
C PHE A 255 17.96 -4.88 -3.08
N ILE A 256 16.84 -5.30 -3.67
CA ILE A 256 16.70 -5.57 -5.08
C ILE A 256 15.56 -4.76 -5.69
N GLN A 257 15.74 -4.39 -6.95
CA GLN A 257 14.71 -3.90 -7.84
C GLN A 257 14.69 -4.81 -9.07
N LEU A 258 13.60 -5.54 -9.26
CA LEU A 258 13.44 -6.55 -10.31
C LEU A 258 13.03 -5.89 -11.64
N LEU A 259 13.47 -6.49 -12.75
CA LEU A 259 12.91 -6.15 -14.06
C LEU A 259 11.41 -6.46 -14.02
N PRO A 260 10.54 -5.58 -14.53
CA PRO A 260 9.16 -5.95 -14.78
C PRO A 260 9.18 -7.18 -15.69
N GLN A 261 8.87 -8.36 -15.15
CA GLN A 261 8.81 -9.57 -15.95
C GLN A 261 7.66 -9.42 -16.95
N LEU A 262 8.02 -9.10 -18.19
CA LEU A 262 7.23 -9.39 -19.37
C LEU A 262 7.41 -10.89 -19.65
N ASP A 263 6.59 -11.71 -18.99
CA ASP A 263 6.05 -13.00 -19.43
C ASP A 263 5.80 -13.91 -18.22
N ASP A 264 4.55 -14.07 -17.81
CA ASP A 264 3.64 -15.08 -18.34
C ASP A 264 2.44 -15.18 -17.37
N HIS A 265 1.28 -15.53 -17.90
CA HIS A 265 0.00 -15.39 -17.22
C HIS A 265 -0.13 -16.14 -15.87
N LYS A 266 0.25 -15.51 -14.75
CA LYS A 266 -0.64 -15.50 -13.58
C LYS A 266 -1.56 -14.33 -13.76
N GLN A 267 -2.78 -14.64 -14.21
CA GLN A 267 -3.88 -13.70 -14.33
C GLN A 267 -3.96 -12.82 -13.08
N LEU A 268 -3.39 -11.61 -13.15
CA LEU A 268 -4.04 -10.43 -12.57
C LEU A 268 -5.50 -10.55 -13.01
N PRO A 269 -6.48 -10.53 -12.09
CA PRO A 269 -7.86 -10.69 -12.51
C PRO A 269 -8.14 -9.61 -13.54
N THR A 270 -8.35 -10.05 -14.79
CA THR A 270 -8.65 -9.30 -16.02
C THR A 270 -9.81 -8.31 -15.86
N THR A 271 -10.46 -8.33 -14.70
CA THR A 271 -11.47 -7.37 -14.22
C THR A 271 -10.99 -5.91 -14.11
N ALA A 272 -9.69 -5.61 -13.94
CA ALA A 272 -9.24 -4.22 -13.80
C ALA A 272 -9.36 -3.42 -15.11
N LYS A 273 -9.24 -4.06 -16.29
CA LYS A 273 -9.36 -3.38 -17.60
C LYS A 273 -10.80 -3.06 -18.02
N ASN A 274 -11.82 -3.63 -17.36
CA ASN A 274 -13.24 -3.44 -17.71
C ASN A 274 -14.06 -2.57 -16.75
N LYS A 275 -13.48 -2.06 -15.65
CA LYS A 275 -14.22 -1.19 -14.71
C LYS A 275 -14.29 0.25 -15.22
N SER A 276 -15.39 0.96 -15.01
CA SER A 276 -15.45 2.40 -15.31
C SER A 276 -14.54 3.21 -14.38
N VAL A 277 -13.82 4.21 -14.91
CA VAL A 277 -13.15 5.25 -14.11
C VAL A 277 -14.21 6.04 -13.33
N LYS A 278 -13.91 6.38 -12.08
CA LYS A 278 -14.74 7.24 -11.24
C LYS A 278 -14.09 8.61 -10.99
N VAL A 279 -12.76 8.67 -10.93
CA VAL A 279 -12.00 9.90 -10.66
C VAL A 279 -10.85 10.00 -11.66
N LEU A 280 -10.70 11.16 -12.30
CA LEU A 280 -9.49 11.53 -13.04
C LEU A 280 -8.70 12.54 -12.22
N VAL A 281 -7.46 12.18 -11.90
CA VAL A 281 -6.50 13.01 -11.17
C VAL A 281 -5.54 13.64 -12.17
N TRP A 282 -5.46 14.96 -12.15
CA TRP A 282 -4.63 15.75 -13.04
C TRP A 282 -3.37 16.24 -12.32
N ASP A 283 -2.22 16.13 -12.98
CA ASP A 283 -1.18 17.12 -12.78
C ASP A 283 -1.52 18.44 -13.50
N LEU A 284 -0.81 19.51 -13.16
CA LEU A 284 -1.06 20.86 -13.65
C LEU A 284 -0.01 21.33 -14.65
N ASP A 285 1.23 21.54 -14.18
CA ASP A 285 2.33 22.05 -15.00
C ASP A 285 2.64 21.10 -16.14
N ASN A 286 2.76 21.65 -17.36
CA ASN A 286 2.92 20.89 -18.60
C ASN A 286 1.88 19.78 -18.85
N THR A 287 0.78 19.72 -18.09
CA THR A 287 -0.23 18.67 -18.18
C THR A 287 -1.62 19.27 -18.45
N LEU A 288 -2.14 20.06 -17.52
CA LEU A 288 -3.41 20.78 -17.67
C LEU A 288 -3.21 22.05 -18.51
N TRP A 289 -2.11 22.75 -18.26
CA TRP A 289 -1.65 23.91 -19.00
C TRP A 289 -0.24 23.67 -19.55
N ASN A 290 0.18 24.50 -20.49
CA ASN A 290 1.57 24.57 -20.95
C ASN A 290 2.34 25.54 -20.05
N GLY A 291 3.58 25.17 -19.70
CA GLY A 291 4.43 25.97 -18.82
C GLY A 291 4.42 25.51 -17.36
N ILE A 292 5.31 26.10 -16.57
CA ILE A 292 5.51 25.85 -15.15
C ILE A 292 5.13 27.13 -14.40
N LEU A 293 4.08 27.07 -13.57
CA LEU A 293 3.52 28.27 -12.91
C LEU A 293 4.55 29.04 -12.07
N VAL A 294 5.48 28.34 -11.44
CA VAL A 294 6.53 28.96 -10.62
C VAL A 294 7.56 29.73 -11.47
N GLU A 295 7.85 29.26 -12.69
CA GLU A 295 8.88 29.81 -13.58
C GLU A 295 8.32 30.85 -14.54
N ASP A 296 7.22 30.52 -15.21
CA ASP A 296 6.62 31.33 -16.27
C ASP A 296 5.63 32.38 -15.73
N GLY A 297 5.21 32.23 -14.48
CA GLY A 297 4.20 33.08 -13.86
C GLY A 297 2.80 32.90 -14.45
N GLU A 298 1.81 33.56 -13.85
CA GLU A 298 0.40 33.38 -14.19
C GLU A 298 0.05 33.80 -15.63
N ALA A 299 0.83 34.72 -16.22
CA ALA A 299 0.65 35.17 -17.60
C ALA A 299 1.34 34.28 -18.63
N GLY A 300 2.28 33.43 -18.21
CA GLY A 300 3.03 32.52 -19.08
C GLY A 300 2.48 31.10 -19.12
N VAL A 301 1.54 30.76 -18.23
CA VAL A 301 0.83 29.46 -18.26
C VAL A 301 -0.53 29.57 -18.95
N GLU A 302 -0.73 28.76 -19.98
CA GLU A 302 -1.97 28.74 -20.77
C GLU A 302 -2.58 27.33 -20.82
N LEU A 303 -3.88 27.23 -20.57
CA LEU A 303 -4.60 25.96 -20.65
C LEU A 303 -4.42 25.30 -22.01
N ARG A 304 -4.22 23.98 -22.00
CA ARG A 304 -4.13 23.23 -23.25
C ARG A 304 -5.46 23.23 -24.00
N SER A 305 -5.39 23.32 -25.31
CA SER A 305 -6.57 23.38 -26.18
C SER A 305 -7.52 22.20 -25.95
N GLY A 306 -8.80 22.46 -25.71
CA GLY A 306 -9.83 21.42 -25.51
C GLY A 306 -9.82 20.76 -24.13
N VAL A 307 -8.92 21.12 -23.21
CA VAL A 307 -8.88 20.51 -21.86
C VAL A 307 -10.14 20.80 -21.04
N ILE A 308 -10.71 22.00 -21.20
CA ILE A 308 -11.96 22.41 -20.53
C ILE A 308 -13.13 21.54 -21.01
N GLU A 309 -13.18 21.22 -22.30
CA GLU A 309 -14.22 20.37 -22.89
C GLU A 309 -14.11 18.95 -22.38
N VAL A 310 -12.88 18.43 -22.22
CA VAL A 310 -12.63 17.13 -21.59
C VAL A 310 -13.14 17.12 -20.15
N ILE A 311 -12.75 18.11 -19.32
CA ILE A 311 -13.18 18.21 -17.92
C ILE A 311 -14.71 18.22 -17.80
N LYS A 312 -15.38 19.06 -18.61
CA LYS A 312 -16.85 19.18 -18.62
C LYS A 312 -17.52 17.90 -19.08
N THR A 313 -17.03 17.29 -20.16
CA THR A 313 -17.56 16.02 -20.68
C THR A 313 -17.44 14.90 -19.66
N LEU A 314 -16.32 14.84 -18.93
CA LEU A 314 -16.13 13.87 -17.86
C LEU A 314 -17.08 14.15 -16.69
N ASP A 315 -17.25 15.41 -16.30
CA ASP A 315 -18.19 15.84 -15.24
C ASP A 315 -19.64 15.45 -15.58
N ASP A 316 -20.09 15.69 -16.82
CA ASP A 316 -21.42 15.32 -17.30
C ASP A 316 -21.65 13.80 -17.28
N ARG A 317 -20.59 13.02 -17.51
CA ARG A 317 -20.59 11.55 -17.38
C ARG A 317 -20.46 11.08 -15.93
N GLY A 318 -20.30 12.01 -15.00
CA GLY A 318 -20.15 11.77 -13.57
C GLY A 318 -18.78 11.21 -13.18
N ILE A 319 -17.76 11.45 -13.99
CA ILE A 319 -16.35 11.22 -13.64
C ILE A 319 -15.84 12.53 -13.05
N VAL A 320 -15.51 12.50 -11.76
CA VAL A 320 -15.09 13.70 -11.04
C VAL A 320 -13.61 13.95 -11.24
N ASN A 321 -13.22 15.22 -11.22
CA ASN A 321 -11.83 15.64 -11.42
C ASN A 321 -11.19 16.00 -10.07
N SER A 322 -9.92 15.69 -9.93
CA SER A 322 -9.08 16.08 -8.78
C SER A 322 -7.68 16.46 -9.25
N ILE A 323 -6.84 16.96 -8.35
CA ILE A 323 -5.49 17.42 -8.65
C ILE A 323 -4.49 16.68 -7.76
N ALA A 324 -3.41 16.18 -8.35
CA ALA A 324 -2.20 15.78 -7.64
C ALA A 324 -1.02 16.51 -8.27
N SER A 325 -0.68 17.67 -7.73
CA SER A 325 0.36 18.52 -8.30
C SER A 325 1.35 18.99 -7.26
N LYS A 326 2.61 19.01 -7.67
CA LYS A 326 3.71 19.55 -6.92
C LYS A 326 3.68 21.06 -7.17
N ASN A 327 3.01 21.81 -6.29
CA ASN A 327 2.88 23.28 -6.41
C ASN A 327 2.56 23.98 -5.07
N ASP A 328 2.55 25.31 -5.10
CA ASP A 328 1.95 26.14 -4.04
C ASP A 328 0.43 26.19 -4.19
N HIS A 329 -0.29 25.73 -3.17
CA HIS A 329 -1.75 25.65 -3.20
C HIS A 329 -2.42 27.01 -3.42
N HIS A 330 -1.96 28.07 -2.74
CA HIS A 330 -2.64 29.37 -2.80
C HIS A 330 -2.53 29.98 -4.20
N ARG A 331 -1.34 29.95 -4.80
CA ARG A 331 -1.11 30.45 -6.15
C ARG A 331 -1.88 29.66 -7.21
N VAL A 332 -1.78 28.33 -7.17
CA VAL A 332 -2.52 27.47 -8.12
C VAL A 332 -4.02 27.71 -8.02
N TRP A 333 -4.57 27.77 -6.80
CA TRP A 333 -6.01 27.90 -6.62
C TRP A 333 -6.53 29.25 -7.11
N ALA A 334 -5.78 30.33 -6.86
CA ALA A 334 -6.10 31.65 -7.40
C ALA A 334 -6.09 31.64 -8.94
N HIS A 335 -5.11 30.98 -9.56
CA HIS A 335 -5.00 30.89 -11.01
C HIS A 335 -6.13 30.06 -11.62
N LEU A 336 -6.43 28.86 -11.08
CA LEU A 336 -7.58 28.04 -11.51
C LEU A 336 -8.92 28.78 -11.38
N THR A 337 -9.04 29.65 -10.37
CA THR A 337 -10.23 30.48 -10.16
C THR A 337 -10.33 31.55 -11.24
N ALA A 338 -9.23 32.23 -11.57
CA ALA A 338 -9.18 33.21 -12.66
C ALA A 338 -9.51 32.58 -14.03
N LEU A 339 -9.10 31.32 -14.23
CA LEU A 339 -9.43 30.52 -15.41
C LEU A 339 -10.88 30.00 -15.43
N GLY A 340 -11.63 30.17 -14.33
CA GLY A 340 -13.03 29.74 -14.23
C GLY A 340 -13.24 28.23 -14.18
N ILE A 341 -12.23 27.46 -13.77
CA ILE A 341 -12.29 25.98 -13.73
C ILE A 341 -12.05 25.37 -12.36
N ALA A 342 -11.69 26.17 -11.34
CA ALA A 342 -11.42 25.68 -9.98
C ALA A 342 -12.57 24.81 -9.42
N GLU A 343 -13.82 25.15 -9.71
CA GLU A 343 -15.00 24.44 -9.21
C GLU A 343 -15.13 22.98 -9.70
N TYR A 344 -14.39 22.59 -10.75
CA TYR A 344 -14.40 21.23 -11.28
C TYR A 344 -13.49 20.27 -10.50
N PHE A 345 -12.56 20.79 -9.70
CA PHE A 345 -11.58 20.00 -8.97
C PHE A 345 -11.97 19.84 -7.51
N ILE A 346 -12.22 18.59 -7.10
CA ILE A 346 -12.64 18.25 -5.74
C ILE A 346 -11.52 17.48 -5.04
N PHE A 347 -11.32 17.76 -3.74
CA PHE A 347 -10.23 17.22 -2.92
C PHE A 347 -8.84 17.36 -3.57
N PRO A 348 -8.43 18.57 -4.02
CA PRO A 348 -7.13 18.77 -4.64
C PRO A 348 -5.99 18.55 -3.63
N GLU A 349 -4.96 17.82 -4.05
CA GLU A 349 -3.71 17.63 -3.31
C GLU A 349 -2.61 18.43 -4.03
N ILE A 350 -2.38 19.66 -3.56
CA ILE A 350 -1.39 20.58 -4.13
C ILE A 350 -0.32 20.86 -3.07
N HIS A 351 0.82 20.16 -3.18
CA HIS A 351 1.93 20.23 -2.23
C HIS A 351 3.15 19.42 -2.72
N TRP A 352 4.27 19.47 -2.01
CA TRP A 352 5.51 18.78 -2.41
C TRP A 352 5.66 17.31 -1.97
N GLN A 353 4.63 16.68 -1.38
CA GLN A 353 4.67 15.24 -1.06
C GLN A 353 4.52 14.36 -2.33
N PRO A 354 4.85 13.06 -2.28
CA PRO A 354 4.71 12.14 -3.41
C PRO A 354 3.27 12.07 -3.97
N LYS A 355 3.14 11.89 -5.29
CA LYS A 355 1.84 11.85 -5.97
C LYS A 355 1.09 10.55 -5.68
N SER A 356 1.77 9.42 -5.47
CA SER A 356 1.13 8.19 -4.97
C SER A 356 0.34 8.42 -3.67
N GLN A 357 0.96 9.07 -2.68
CA GLN A 357 0.30 9.40 -1.41
C GLN A 357 -0.89 10.36 -1.60
N SER A 358 -0.74 11.31 -2.53
CA SER A 358 -1.82 12.23 -2.91
C SER A 358 -3.01 11.46 -3.48
N ILE A 359 -2.75 10.52 -4.40
CA ILE A 359 -3.77 9.66 -5.02
C ILE A 359 -4.43 8.74 -3.98
N GLN A 360 -3.67 8.21 -3.02
CA GLN A 360 -4.22 7.45 -1.91
C GLN A 360 -5.19 8.30 -1.06
N ARG A 361 -4.79 9.52 -0.68
CA ARG A 361 -5.67 10.46 0.06
C ARG A 361 -6.91 10.85 -0.76
N ILE A 362 -6.75 11.08 -2.06
CA ILE A 362 -7.86 11.33 -2.98
C ILE A 362 -8.82 10.12 -2.98
N ALA A 363 -8.31 8.89 -3.08
CA ALA A 363 -9.12 7.68 -3.04
C ALA A 363 -9.95 7.58 -1.75
N GLU A 364 -9.33 7.89 -0.62
CA GLU A 364 -9.96 7.92 0.71
C GLU A 364 -11.02 9.02 0.82
N ASN A 365 -10.70 10.24 0.40
CA ASN A 365 -11.61 11.39 0.45
C ASN A 365 -12.86 11.18 -0.44
N PHE A 366 -12.68 10.63 -1.64
CA PHE A 366 -13.80 10.25 -2.51
C PHE A 366 -14.49 8.95 -2.08
N ASN A 367 -13.89 8.19 -1.15
CA ASN A 367 -14.27 6.83 -0.75
C ASN A 367 -14.52 5.93 -1.96
N VAL A 368 -13.53 5.86 -2.85
CA VAL A 368 -13.54 5.01 -4.05
C VAL A 368 -12.37 4.03 -4.00
N ALA A 369 -12.55 2.89 -4.67
CA ALA A 369 -11.47 1.94 -4.82
C ALA A 369 -10.40 2.50 -5.75
N ILE A 370 -9.13 2.29 -5.40
CA ILE A 370 -7.98 2.82 -6.13
C ILE A 370 -7.91 2.32 -7.58
N ASP A 371 -8.44 1.12 -7.85
CA ASP A 371 -8.60 0.55 -9.19
C ASP A 371 -9.64 1.25 -10.09
N THR A 372 -10.32 2.27 -9.57
CA THR A 372 -11.26 3.13 -10.32
C THR A 372 -10.72 4.54 -10.56
N ILE A 373 -9.47 4.81 -10.20
CA ILE A 373 -8.81 6.10 -10.40
C ILE A 373 -7.95 6.05 -11.67
N ALA A 374 -7.97 7.15 -12.42
CA ALA A 374 -7.03 7.43 -13.49
C ALA A 374 -6.17 8.64 -13.11
N PHE A 375 -4.91 8.65 -13.55
CA PHE A 375 -3.95 9.72 -13.31
C PHE A 375 -3.27 10.13 -14.61
N ILE A 376 -3.18 11.43 -14.86
CA ILE A 376 -2.55 12.03 -16.04
C ILE A 376 -1.48 13.04 -15.63
N ASP A 377 -0.30 12.92 -16.23
CA ASP A 377 0.89 13.68 -15.87
C ASP A 377 1.90 13.68 -17.05
N ASP A 378 2.71 14.73 -17.20
CA ASP A 378 3.74 14.88 -18.25
C ASP A 378 5.06 14.19 -17.87
N SER A 379 5.38 14.16 -16.59
CA SER A 379 6.57 13.59 -16.01
C SER A 379 6.50 12.07 -16.00
N ALA A 380 7.39 11.43 -16.76
CA ALA A 380 7.54 9.98 -16.73
C ALA A 380 7.92 9.46 -15.33
N PHE A 381 8.64 10.27 -14.56
CA PHE A 381 9.02 9.94 -13.19
C PHE A 381 7.79 9.85 -12.28
N GLU A 382 6.94 10.87 -12.27
CA GLU A 382 5.73 10.89 -11.44
C GLU A 382 4.73 9.80 -11.87
N ARG A 383 4.55 9.59 -13.18
CA ARG A 383 3.72 8.48 -13.70
C ARG A 383 4.20 7.12 -13.23
N ASN A 384 5.50 6.87 -13.27
CA ASN A 384 6.08 5.60 -12.82
C ASN A 384 5.98 5.44 -11.31
N GLU A 385 6.21 6.52 -10.55
CA GLU A 385 6.07 6.52 -9.08
C GLU A 385 4.67 6.07 -8.64
N VAL A 386 3.62 6.66 -9.24
CA VAL A 386 2.23 6.25 -8.99
C VAL A 386 1.98 4.82 -9.43
N ASN A 387 2.46 4.42 -10.60
CA ASN A 387 2.26 3.05 -11.12
C ASN A 387 2.91 1.97 -10.24
N THR A 388 4.07 2.27 -9.66
CA THR A 388 4.79 1.34 -8.78
C THR A 388 4.06 1.14 -7.46
N ILE A 389 3.64 2.22 -6.80
CA ILE A 389 2.95 2.14 -5.50
C ILE A 389 1.51 1.66 -5.66
N HIS A 390 0.85 2.07 -6.74
CA HIS A 390 -0.54 1.78 -7.02
C HIS A 390 -0.73 1.26 -8.45
N PRO A 391 -0.32 0.02 -8.76
CA PRO A 391 -0.42 -0.58 -10.11
C PRO A 391 -1.86 -0.73 -10.62
N GLN A 392 -2.84 -0.51 -9.75
CA GLN A 392 -4.25 -0.53 -10.07
C GLN A 392 -4.74 0.80 -10.68
N VAL A 393 -4.02 1.90 -10.46
CA VAL A 393 -4.34 3.22 -11.01
C VAL A 393 -4.04 3.23 -12.50
N ARG A 394 -4.96 3.78 -13.30
CA ARG A 394 -4.75 3.89 -14.75
C ARG A 394 -3.92 5.12 -15.06
N ILE A 395 -2.76 4.91 -15.64
CA ILE A 395 -1.80 5.97 -15.92
C ILE A 395 -1.89 6.41 -17.37
N PHE A 396 -1.96 7.72 -17.60
CA PHE A 396 -1.99 8.35 -18.91
C PHE A 396 -0.90 9.40 -19.03
N LYS A 397 -0.36 9.56 -20.24
CA LYS A 397 0.56 10.65 -20.54
C LYS A 397 -0.23 11.94 -20.79
N ASP A 398 0.37 13.09 -20.48
CA ASP A 398 -0.18 14.43 -20.69
C ASP A 398 -0.86 14.61 -22.06
N ASN A 399 -0.30 14.07 -23.14
CA ASN A 399 -0.83 14.20 -24.50
C ASN A 399 -2.04 13.30 -24.82
N ASP A 400 -2.46 12.43 -23.89
CA ASP A 400 -3.60 11.53 -24.11
C ASP A 400 -4.95 12.11 -23.64
N TYR A 401 -4.97 13.29 -23.00
CA TYR A 401 -6.17 13.90 -22.42
C TYR A 401 -7.39 13.95 -23.36
N LEU A 402 -7.20 14.34 -24.63
CA LEU A 402 -8.28 14.39 -25.64
C LEU A 402 -8.82 13.00 -26.00
N LYS A 403 -8.00 11.95 -25.87
CA LYS A 403 -8.42 10.58 -26.19
C LYS A 403 -9.22 9.95 -25.07
N LEU A 404 -9.08 10.44 -23.83
CA LEU A 404 -9.71 9.84 -22.64
C LEU A 404 -11.21 9.71 -22.81
N ILE A 405 -11.89 10.75 -23.31
CA ILE A 405 -13.34 10.76 -23.50
C ILE A 405 -13.86 9.71 -24.51
N ASN A 406 -12.97 9.12 -25.32
CA ASN A 406 -13.33 8.08 -26.30
C ASN A 406 -13.07 6.66 -25.78
N LEU A 407 -12.40 6.53 -24.63
CA LEU A 407 -12.13 5.23 -24.02
C LEU A 407 -13.39 4.70 -23.33
N VAL A 408 -13.68 3.41 -23.50
CA VAL A 408 -14.81 2.71 -22.85
C VAL A 408 -14.80 2.92 -21.33
N ALA A 409 -13.61 2.92 -20.73
CA ALA A 409 -13.40 3.15 -19.31
C ALA A 409 -13.89 4.52 -18.81
N PHE A 410 -13.93 5.54 -19.66
CA PHE A 410 -14.39 6.91 -19.35
C PHE A 410 -15.78 7.21 -19.92
N ASN A 411 -16.50 6.17 -20.36
CA ASN A 411 -17.86 6.30 -20.87
C ASN A 411 -18.81 5.32 -20.14
N PRO A 412 -19.02 5.52 -18.82
CA PRO A 412 -19.96 4.69 -18.07
C PRO A 412 -21.39 4.88 -18.57
N GLN A 413 -22.27 3.90 -18.35
CA GLN A 413 -23.70 4.11 -18.52
C GLN A 413 -24.16 5.21 -17.56
N THR A 414 -24.70 6.30 -18.11
CA THR A 414 -25.10 7.48 -17.35
C THR A 414 -26.61 7.47 -17.08
N SER A 415 -26.99 7.91 -15.88
CA SER A 415 -28.34 8.41 -15.59
C SER A 415 -28.33 9.94 -15.52
N ALA A 416 -29.50 10.55 -15.40
CA ALA A 416 -29.63 11.99 -15.17
C ALA A 416 -28.88 12.48 -13.91
N GLU A 417 -28.61 11.63 -12.91
CA GLU A 417 -27.85 11.98 -11.70
C GLU A 417 -26.33 11.95 -11.90
N SER A 418 -25.84 11.44 -13.05
CA SER A 418 -24.40 11.35 -13.30
C SER A 418 -23.73 12.72 -13.31
N GLY A 419 -24.32 13.73 -13.97
CA GLY A 419 -23.82 15.11 -13.98
C GLY A 419 -23.93 15.85 -12.64
N LEU A 420 -24.71 15.31 -11.69
CA LEU A 420 -24.83 15.90 -10.34
C LEU A 420 -23.74 15.42 -9.39
N ARG A 421 -22.91 14.44 -9.78
CA ARG A 421 -21.93 13.82 -8.86
C ARG A 421 -20.96 14.80 -8.25
N ARG A 422 -20.51 15.81 -9.00
CA ARG A 422 -19.65 16.86 -8.47
C ARG A 422 -20.30 17.61 -7.31
N SER A 423 -21.56 18.02 -7.44
CA SER A 423 -22.29 18.71 -6.37
C SER A 423 -22.36 17.88 -5.07
N PHE A 424 -22.49 16.54 -5.19
CA PHE A 424 -22.50 15.66 -4.01
C PHE A 424 -21.16 15.66 -3.28
N TYR A 425 -20.04 15.63 -4.02
CA TYR A 425 -18.71 15.69 -3.40
C TYR A 425 -18.34 17.08 -2.90
N VAL A 426 -18.82 18.15 -3.55
CA VAL A 426 -18.71 19.53 -3.03
C VAL A 426 -19.42 19.63 -1.67
N ALA A 427 -20.65 19.13 -1.57
CA ALA A 427 -21.39 19.12 -0.30
C ALA A 427 -20.67 18.29 0.77
N GLN A 428 -20.05 17.16 0.39
CA GLN A 428 -19.22 16.34 1.28
C GLN A 428 -17.95 17.06 1.74
N GLN A 429 -17.27 17.82 0.87
CA GLN A 429 -16.10 18.61 1.25
C GLN A 429 -16.46 19.70 2.26
N GLN A 430 -17.56 20.42 2.02
CA GLN A 430 -18.09 21.40 2.97
C GLN A 430 -18.37 20.76 4.34
N ARG A 431 -18.98 19.57 4.35
CA ARG A 431 -19.22 18.79 5.58
C ARG A 431 -17.95 18.47 6.34
N ILE A 432 -16.89 18.00 5.67
CA ILE A 432 -15.61 17.69 6.32
C ILE A 432 -15.01 18.94 6.96
N THR A 433 -15.03 20.07 6.24
CA THR A 433 -14.55 21.35 6.77
C THR A 433 -15.35 21.79 8.01
N HIS A 434 -16.68 21.69 7.97
CA HIS A 434 -17.53 22.00 9.11
C HIS A 434 -17.36 21.04 10.29
N SER A 435 -17.17 19.73 10.02
CA SER A 435 -16.94 18.73 11.07
C SER A 435 -15.61 18.94 11.78
N ARG A 436 -14.55 19.39 11.08
CA ARG A 436 -13.26 19.72 11.71
C ARG A 436 -13.34 20.93 12.63
N SER A 437 -14.29 21.84 12.39
CA SER A 437 -14.56 23.00 13.25
C SER A 437 -15.54 22.72 14.39
N PHE A 438 -16.04 21.48 14.52
CA PHE A 438 -17.06 21.12 15.49
C PHE A 438 -16.42 20.39 16.68
N ASP A 439 -16.38 21.03 17.84
CA ASP A 439 -15.77 20.51 19.08
C ASP A 439 -16.63 19.45 19.82
N GLY A 440 -17.76 19.02 19.24
CA GLY A 440 -18.72 18.09 19.86
C GLY A 440 -18.52 16.62 19.48
N GLN A 441 -19.32 15.72 20.08
CA GLN A 441 -19.31 14.29 19.75
C GLN A 441 -19.90 14.08 18.34
N TYR A 442 -19.42 13.07 17.61
CA TYR A 442 -19.81 12.79 16.21
C TYR A 442 -21.33 12.70 15.98
N ILE A 443 -22.08 12.15 16.95
CA ILE A 443 -23.55 12.03 16.88
C ILE A 443 -24.24 13.41 16.89
N ASP A 444 -23.67 14.39 17.60
CA ASP A 444 -24.22 15.75 17.63
C ASP A 444 -24.10 16.44 16.26
N PHE A 445 -23.04 16.14 15.51
CA PHE A 445 -22.87 16.61 14.14
C PHE A 445 -23.92 15.99 13.19
N ILE A 446 -24.24 14.70 13.34
CA ILE A 446 -25.30 14.05 12.54
C ILE A 446 -26.64 14.76 12.79
N LYS A 447 -27.02 14.97 14.05
CA LYS A 447 -28.25 15.71 14.41
C LYS A 447 -28.25 17.12 13.82
N ALA A 448 -27.12 17.83 13.94
CA ALA A 448 -26.97 19.19 13.43
C ALA A 448 -26.96 19.27 11.89
N SER A 449 -26.74 18.15 11.19
CA SER A 449 -26.79 18.07 9.72
C SER A 449 -28.21 18.02 9.19
N ARG A 450 -29.20 17.67 10.03
CA ARG A 450 -30.64 17.58 9.68
C ARG A 450 -30.85 16.72 8.43
N ILE A 451 -30.40 15.47 8.50
CA ILE A 451 -30.56 14.53 7.40
C ILE A 451 -32.04 14.12 7.34
N GLU A 452 -32.63 14.26 6.15
CA GLU A 452 -33.98 13.83 5.81
C GLU A 452 -33.88 12.68 4.80
N LEU A 453 -34.49 11.54 5.12
CA LEU A 453 -34.57 10.35 4.28
C LEU A 453 -35.99 10.22 3.73
N SER A 454 -36.15 10.30 2.41
CA SER A 454 -37.43 10.04 1.76
C SER A 454 -37.43 8.62 1.18
N VAL A 455 -38.43 7.83 1.55
CA VAL A 455 -38.63 6.45 1.08
C VAL A 455 -39.82 6.41 0.12
N GLY A 456 -39.68 5.74 -1.01
CA GLY A 456 -40.78 5.52 -1.95
C GLY A 456 -40.79 4.11 -2.51
N VAL A 457 -41.92 3.71 -3.11
CA VAL A 457 -42.03 2.45 -3.85
C VAL A 457 -41.45 2.65 -5.25
N ALA A 458 -40.54 1.78 -5.68
CA ALA A 458 -39.88 1.90 -6.97
C ALA A 458 -40.89 1.69 -8.10
N GLN A 459 -40.87 2.60 -9.08
CA GLN A 459 -41.66 2.50 -10.31
C GLN A 459 -40.73 2.36 -11.52
N PHE A 460 -41.31 2.09 -12.69
CA PHE A 460 -40.54 1.96 -13.94
C PHE A 460 -39.66 3.19 -14.23
N SER A 461 -40.13 4.39 -13.88
CA SER A 461 -39.38 5.64 -14.00
C SER A 461 -38.10 5.70 -13.15
N ASN A 462 -37.96 4.83 -12.15
CA ASN A 462 -36.81 4.79 -11.25
C ASN A 462 -35.76 3.74 -11.67
N ILE A 463 -36.04 2.90 -12.67
CA ILE A 463 -35.18 1.75 -13.04
C ILE A 463 -33.75 2.17 -13.33
N ASP A 464 -33.54 3.24 -14.09
CA ASP A 464 -32.19 3.67 -14.46
C ASP A 464 -31.35 4.11 -13.26
N ARG A 465 -31.98 4.79 -12.29
CA ARG A 465 -31.34 5.22 -11.03
C ARG A 465 -31.03 4.03 -10.14
N VAL A 466 -31.99 3.12 -9.96
CA VAL A 466 -31.81 1.91 -9.15
C VAL A 466 -30.74 1.01 -9.77
N HIS A 467 -30.76 0.82 -11.09
CA HIS A 467 -29.75 0.05 -11.80
C HIS A 467 -28.36 0.67 -11.65
N GLU A 468 -28.21 2.00 -11.80
CA GLU A 468 -26.94 2.67 -11.57
C GLU A 468 -26.43 2.45 -10.14
N LEU A 469 -27.30 2.62 -9.13
CA LEU A 469 -26.95 2.41 -7.73
C LEU A 469 -26.47 0.98 -7.47
N VAL A 470 -27.22 -0.03 -7.93
CA VAL A 470 -26.89 -1.45 -7.79
C VAL A 470 -25.54 -1.77 -8.43
N GLN A 471 -25.26 -1.21 -9.61
CA GLN A 471 -24.00 -1.47 -10.30
C GLN A 471 -22.79 -0.79 -9.67
N ARG A 472 -22.98 0.34 -8.97
CA ARG A 472 -21.87 1.12 -8.38
C ARG A 472 -21.63 0.83 -6.90
N THR A 473 -22.58 0.22 -6.20
CA THR A 473 -22.51 -0.09 -4.77
C THR A 473 -21.79 -1.41 -4.52
N ASN A 474 -20.67 -1.36 -3.79
CA ASN A 474 -19.90 -2.55 -3.42
C ASN A 474 -19.71 -2.71 -1.90
N GLN A 475 -19.46 -1.61 -1.18
CA GLN A 475 -19.17 -1.64 0.26
C GLN A 475 -20.43 -1.79 1.14
N MET A 476 -21.57 -1.34 0.61
CA MET A 476 -22.85 -1.30 1.32
C MET A 476 -23.92 -2.08 0.52
N ASN A 477 -23.54 -3.24 -0.02
CA ASN A 477 -24.45 -4.17 -0.71
C ASN A 477 -24.57 -5.43 0.14
N PHE A 478 -25.76 -5.71 0.66
CA PHE A 478 -25.96 -6.77 1.65
C PHE A 478 -25.98 -8.15 1.01
N SER A 479 -26.52 -8.31 -0.20
CA SER A 479 -26.60 -9.62 -0.87
C SER A 479 -25.39 -9.94 -1.77
N ALA A 480 -24.56 -8.93 -2.08
CA ALA A 480 -23.54 -8.94 -3.14
C ALA A 480 -24.08 -9.23 -4.56
N THR A 481 -25.40 -9.09 -4.75
CA THR A 481 -26.07 -9.31 -6.05
C THR A 481 -25.96 -8.08 -6.93
N ARG A 482 -25.81 -8.32 -8.24
CA ARG A 482 -25.87 -7.29 -9.29
C ARG A 482 -27.04 -7.60 -10.19
N TYR A 483 -28.12 -6.84 -10.03
CA TYR A 483 -29.28 -6.96 -10.90
C TYR A 483 -29.04 -6.20 -12.21
N ASP A 484 -29.37 -6.84 -13.32
CA ASP A 484 -29.53 -6.14 -14.60
C ASP A 484 -30.91 -5.44 -14.65
N ARG A 485 -31.11 -4.63 -15.69
CA ARG A 485 -32.38 -3.89 -15.87
C ARG A 485 -33.60 -4.80 -15.98
N ASN A 486 -33.48 -5.95 -16.64
CA ASN A 486 -34.61 -6.86 -16.87
C ASN A 486 -35.06 -7.47 -15.54
N ARG A 487 -34.11 -7.95 -14.74
CA ARG A 487 -34.40 -8.53 -13.43
C ARG A 487 -34.96 -7.50 -12.46
N LEU A 488 -34.46 -6.25 -12.46
CA LEU A 488 -35.07 -5.17 -11.67
C LEU A 488 -36.51 -4.88 -12.11
N THR A 489 -36.77 -4.91 -13.42
CA THR A 489 -38.12 -4.70 -13.97
C THR A 489 -39.08 -5.82 -13.53
N GLU A 490 -38.62 -7.08 -13.51
CA GLU A 490 -39.39 -8.20 -12.97
C GLU A 490 -39.71 -7.99 -11.48
N LEU A 491 -38.72 -7.63 -10.67
CA LEU A 491 -38.89 -7.44 -9.22
C LEU A 491 -39.79 -6.23 -8.88
N ILE A 492 -39.80 -5.20 -9.71
CA ILE A 492 -40.69 -4.04 -9.53
C ILE A 492 -42.14 -4.38 -9.88
N ASN A 493 -42.36 -5.31 -10.83
CA ASN A 493 -43.69 -5.71 -11.27
C ASN A 493 -44.27 -6.92 -10.52
N ASP A 494 -43.46 -7.62 -9.72
CA ASP A 494 -43.90 -8.79 -8.97
C ASP A 494 -44.77 -8.36 -7.77
N PRO A 495 -46.05 -8.78 -7.69
CA PRO A 495 -46.94 -8.41 -6.59
C PRO A 495 -46.52 -8.98 -5.23
N LEU A 496 -45.64 -9.99 -5.21
CA LEU A 496 -45.12 -10.61 -3.98
C LEU A 496 -43.84 -9.95 -3.48
N VAL A 497 -43.28 -9.01 -4.25
CA VAL A 497 -42.06 -8.29 -3.93
C VAL A 497 -42.35 -6.80 -3.80
N THR A 498 -41.90 -6.19 -2.72
CA THR A 498 -41.88 -4.73 -2.61
C THR A 498 -40.45 -4.24 -2.82
N THR A 499 -40.25 -3.46 -3.88
CA THR A 499 -38.98 -2.73 -4.11
C THR A 499 -39.14 -1.29 -3.65
N LEU A 500 -38.37 -0.90 -2.63
CA LEU A 500 -38.31 0.47 -2.13
C LEU A 500 -37.06 1.17 -2.68
N PHE A 501 -37.20 2.43 -3.05
CA PHE A 501 -36.08 3.32 -3.34
C PHE A 501 -35.97 4.38 -2.25
N LEU A 502 -34.73 4.79 -1.96
CA LEU A 502 -34.44 5.75 -0.92
C LEU A 502 -33.69 6.94 -1.53
N THR A 503 -34.12 8.13 -1.15
CA THR A 503 -33.42 9.40 -1.44
C THR A 503 -33.14 10.12 -0.13
N ALA A 504 -32.07 10.89 -0.05
CA ALA A 504 -31.77 11.65 1.15
C ALA A 504 -31.31 13.04 0.81
N LYS A 505 -31.50 13.98 1.73
CA LYS A 505 -30.93 15.34 1.67
C LYS A 505 -30.51 15.78 3.06
N ASP A 506 -29.60 16.74 3.13
CA ASP A 506 -29.23 17.42 4.38
C ASP A 506 -29.11 18.92 4.14
N LYS A 507 -28.69 19.67 5.18
CA LYS A 507 -28.50 21.12 5.06
C LYS A 507 -27.44 21.56 4.04
N PHE A 508 -26.56 20.66 3.62
CA PHE A 508 -25.46 20.93 2.69
C PHE A 508 -25.81 20.55 1.26
N GLY A 509 -26.82 19.68 1.05
CA GLY A 509 -27.32 19.36 -0.28
C GLY A 509 -28.12 18.07 -0.35
N ASP A 510 -28.65 17.80 -1.55
CA ASP A 510 -29.31 16.54 -1.88
C ASP A 510 -28.26 15.45 -2.14
N TYR A 511 -28.52 14.22 -1.68
CA TYR A 511 -27.67 13.06 -1.93
C TYR A 511 -28.07 12.28 -3.18
N GLY A 512 -29.23 12.57 -3.76
CA GLY A 512 -29.88 11.83 -4.82
C GLY A 512 -30.40 10.47 -4.31
N THR A 513 -30.39 9.48 -5.20
CA THR A 513 -30.76 8.12 -4.82
C THR A 513 -29.66 7.50 -3.95
N VAL A 514 -29.99 7.17 -2.70
CA VAL A 514 -29.04 6.66 -1.69
C VAL A 514 -29.25 5.22 -1.30
N GLY A 515 -30.35 4.59 -1.70
CA GLY A 515 -30.59 3.20 -1.34
C GLY A 515 -31.65 2.51 -2.17
N VAL A 516 -31.61 1.17 -2.14
CA VAL A 516 -32.66 0.29 -2.61
C VAL A 516 -32.86 -0.83 -1.59
N CYS A 517 -34.11 -1.20 -1.33
CA CYS A 517 -34.49 -2.31 -0.47
C CYS A 517 -35.48 -3.19 -1.20
N ILE A 518 -35.24 -4.50 -1.24
CA ILE A 518 -36.09 -5.47 -1.92
C ILE A 518 -36.61 -6.44 -0.86
N ILE A 519 -37.93 -6.54 -0.77
CA ILE A 519 -38.62 -7.25 0.30
C ILE A 519 -39.53 -8.31 -0.31
N ASP A 520 -39.35 -9.56 0.07
CA ASP A 520 -40.29 -10.65 -0.19
C ASP A 520 -41.37 -10.62 0.92
N ILE A 521 -42.60 -10.32 0.52
CA ILE A 521 -43.74 -10.15 1.42
C ILE A 521 -44.18 -11.50 2.00
N GLN A 522 -44.10 -12.58 1.20
CA GLN A 522 -44.55 -13.91 1.63
C GLN A 522 -43.61 -14.48 2.69
N GLN A 523 -42.30 -14.32 2.49
CA GLN A 523 -41.27 -14.79 3.42
C GLN A 523 -41.04 -13.83 4.59
N GLN A 524 -41.65 -12.64 4.58
CA GLN A 524 -41.44 -11.59 5.59
C GLN A 524 -39.96 -11.20 5.70
N ARG A 525 -39.31 -11.05 4.54
CA ARG A 525 -37.85 -11.00 4.47
C ARG A 525 -37.34 -9.94 3.50
N VAL A 526 -36.38 -9.15 3.97
CA VAL A 526 -35.55 -8.31 3.11
C VAL A 526 -34.53 -9.21 2.41
N ILE A 527 -34.73 -9.41 1.10
CA ILE A 527 -33.85 -10.25 0.28
C ILE A 527 -32.62 -9.46 -0.22
N ASP A 528 -32.75 -8.14 -0.34
CA ASP A 528 -31.61 -7.30 -0.64
C ASP A 528 -31.74 -5.90 -0.05
N LEU A 529 -30.62 -5.35 0.37
CA LEU A 529 -30.51 -3.99 0.90
C LEU A 529 -29.19 -3.40 0.44
N MET A 530 -29.27 -2.26 -0.23
CA MET A 530 -28.09 -1.55 -0.69
C MET A 530 -28.17 -0.07 -0.34
N PHE A 531 -27.04 0.48 0.09
CA PHE A 531 -26.90 1.92 0.29
C PHE A 531 -25.72 2.48 -0.49
N SER A 532 -25.84 3.72 -0.94
CA SER A 532 -24.72 4.47 -1.49
C SER A 532 -23.68 4.75 -0.40
N CYS A 533 -22.39 4.77 -0.76
CA CYS A 533 -21.33 5.22 0.15
C CYS A 533 -21.54 6.66 0.67
N ARG A 534 -22.41 7.44 0.01
CA ARG A 534 -22.77 8.81 0.42
C ARG A 534 -23.44 8.90 1.79
N ILE A 535 -24.15 7.87 2.23
CA ILE A 535 -24.82 7.86 3.54
C ILE A 535 -24.09 7.03 4.60
N GLN A 536 -22.99 6.38 4.22
CA GLN A 536 -22.17 5.56 5.10
C GLN A 536 -21.73 6.35 6.34
N SER A 537 -21.80 5.67 7.49
CA SER A 537 -21.49 6.20 8.83
C SER A 537 -22.43 7.31 9.32
N LYS A 538 -23.52 7.62 8.61
CA LYS A 538 -24.48 8.67 9.02
C LYS A 538 -25.71 8.15 9.76
N ARG A 539 -25.70 6.87 10.19
CA ARG A 539 -26.83 6.20 10.87
C ARG A 539 -28.12 6.16 10.03
N VAL A 540 -28.02 6.35 8.71
CA VAL A 540 -29.19 6.29 7.79
C VAL A 540 -29.68 4.86 7.66
N GLU A 541 -28.76 3.90 7.61
CA GLU A 541 -29.03 2.47 7.63
C GLU A 541 -29.74 2.03 8.91
N HIS A 542 -29.33 2.57 10.07
CA HIS A 542 -29.99 2.32 11.37
C HIS A 542 -31.42 2.86 11.38
N ALA A 543 -31.59 4.11 10.95
CA ALA A 543 -32.89 4.76 10.89
C ALA A 543 -33.85 4.03 9.95
N PHE A 544 -33.37 3.63 8.76
CA PHE A 544 -34.18 2.91 7.78
C PHE A 544 -34.60 1.52 8.26
N LEU A 545 -33.68 0.73 8.85
CA LEU A 545 -34.03 -0.58 9.41
C LEU A 545 -34.97 -0.47 10.62
N GLY A 546 -34.81 0.58 11.44
CA GLY A 546 -35.76 0.92 12.50
C GLY A 546 -37.16 1.19 11.96
N TRP A 547 -37.27 2.03 10.94
CA TRP A 547 -38.54 2.31 10.25
C TRP A 547 -39.14 1.06 9.60
N LEU A 548 -38.32 0.19 8.98
CA LEU A 548 -38.80 -1.08 8.42
C LEU A 548 -39.36 -2.02 9.50
N LEU A 549 -38.78 -2.05 10.70
CA LEU A 549 -39.31 -2.84 11.83
C LEU A 549 -40.69 -2.33 12.25
N ASP A 550 -40.92 -1.02 12.24
CA ASP A 550 -42.24 -0.44 12.53
C ASP A 550 -43.25 -0.79 11.45
N CYS A 551 -42.87 -0.68 10.17
CA CYS A 551 -43.71 -1.09 9.05
C CYS A 551 -44.07 -2.58 9.14
N ALA A 552 -43.10 -3.44 9.47
CA ALA A 552 -43.33 -4.87 9.67
C ALA A 552 -44.28 -5.13 10.86
N TYR A 553 -44.12 -4.40 11.97
CA TYR A 553 -45.03 -4.48 13.12
C TYR A 553 -46.47 -4.10 12.75
N LEU A 554 -46.66 -2.95 12.09
CA LEU A 554 -47.97 -2.47 11.63
C LEU A 554 -48.62 -3.41 10.61
N SER A 555 -47.80 -4.17 9.87
CA SER A 555 -48.24 -5.20 8.93
C SER A 555 -48.55 -6.55 9.59
N GLY A 556 -48.42 -6.65 10.92
CA GLY A 556 -48.68 -7.87 11.69
C GLY A 556 -47.60 -8.94 11.58
N TRP A 557 -46.40 -8.59 11.09
CA TRP A 557 -45.27 -9.52 11.07
C TRP A 557 -44.73 -9.67 12.49
N LYS A 558 -44.35 -10.88 12.90
CA LYS A 558 -43.77 -11.14 14.24
C LYS A 558 -42.28 -10.82 14.32
N CYS A 559 -41.60 -10.84 13.19
CA CYS A 559 -40.19 -10.55 13.07
C CYS A 559 -39.89 -10.05 11.66
N LEU A 560 -38.80 -9.28 11.53
CA LEU A 560 -38.22 -8.90 10.26
C LEU A 560 -36.95 -9.73 10.05
N GLN A 561 -36.88 -10.43 8.92
CA GLN A 561 -35.69 -11.16 8.49
C GLN A 561 -34.93 -10.37 7.43
N VAL A 562 -33.60 -10.42 7.45
CA VAL A 562 -32.73 -9.76 6.46
C VAL A 562 -31.66 -10.74 6.00
N GLU A 563 -31.53 -10.90 4.68
CA GLU A 563 -30.44 -11.67 4.08
C GLU A 563 -29.18 -10.83 3.97
N TYR A 564 -28.05 -11.43 4.36
CA TYR A 564 -26.74 -10.81 4.28
C TYR A 564 -25.70 -11.83 3.82
N LYS A 565 -25.02 -11.54 2.72
CA LYS A 565 -23.92 -12.34 2.18
C LYS A 565 -22.59 -11.65 2.51
N PRO A 566 -21.81 -12.16 3.48
CA PRO A 566 -20.54 -11.56 3.84
C PRO A 566 -19.54 -11.64 2.68
N THR A 567 -18.83 -10.53 2.44
CA THR A 567 -17.72 -10.41 1.50
C THR A 567 -16.60 -9.59 2.15
N ALA A 568 -15.40 -9.63 1.56
CA ALA A 568 -14.28 -8.79 2.01
C ALA A 568 -14.59 -7.27 1.95
N LYS A 569 -15.61 -6.85 1.18
CA LYS A 569 -15.90 -5.43 0.92
C LYS A 569 -17.08 -4.89 1.73
N ASN A 570 -18.01 -5.73 2.20
CA ASN A 570 -19.23 -5.28 2.88
C ASN A 570 -19.25 -5.54 4.39
N SER A 571 -18.13 -5.97 4.99
CA SER A 571 -18.01 -6.28 6.42
C SER A 571 -18.48 -5.16 7.33
N GLN A 572 -18.26 -3.89 6.95
CA GLN A 572 -18.71 -2.74 7.74
C GLN A 572 -20.23 -2.64 7.84
N SER A 573 -20.97 -3.09 6.80
CA SER A 573 -22.43 -3.10 6.80
C SER A 573 -23.02 -4.02 7.87
N ALA A 574 -22.30 -5.07 8.27
CA ALA A 574 -22.79 -6.02 9.25
C ALA A 574 -22.95 -5.41 10.66
N SER A 575 -22.24 -4.32 10.95
CA SER A 575 -22.30 -3.65 12.26
C SER A 575 -23.71 -3.17 12.62
N VAL A 576 -24.52 -2.74 11.63
CA VAL A 576 -25.90 -2.28 11.85
C VAL A 576 -26.78 -3.36 12.48
N PHE A 577 -26.53 -4.64 12.15
CA PHE A 577 -27.29 -5.75 12.73
C PHE A 577 -26.99 -5.92 14.20
N CYS A 578 -25.72 -5.80 14.60
CA CYS A 578 -25.32 -5.86 16.01
C CYS A 578 -25.88 -4.67 16.79
N ASP A 579 -25.75 -3.46 16.24
CA ASP A 579 -26.21 -2.21 16.87
C ASP A 579 -27.73 -2.22 17.09
N LEU A 580 -28.48 -2.75 16.12
CA LEU A 580 -29.92 -2.93 16.22
C LEU A 580 -30.31 -4.27 16.85
N GLU A 581 -29.40 -5.03 17.48
CA GLU A 581 -29.72 -6.29 18.19
C GLU A 581 -30.42 -7.38 17.34
N PHE A 582 -30.17 -7.42 16.03
CA PHE A 582 -30.57 -8.54 15.20
C PHE A 582 -29.77 -9.79 15.57
N LYS A 583 -30.44 -10.94 15.58
CA LYS A 583 -29.82 -12.23 15.87
C LYS A 583 -29.66 -13.04 14.60
N GLN A 584 -28.50 -13.65 14.43
CA GLN A 584 -28.29 -14.62 13.37
C GLN A 584 -29.11 -15.89 13.68
N ILE A 585 -29.99 -16.28 12.77
CA ILE A 585 -30.88 -17.45 12.93
C ILE A 585 -30.55 -18.61 11.98
N GLY A 586 -29.68 -18.37 10.99
CA GLY A 586 -29.28 -19.40 10.05
C GLY A 586 -28.22 -18.92 9.06
N GLN A 587 -27.61 -19.87 8.37
CA GLN A 587 -26.72 -19.63 7.25
C GLN A 587 -26.95 -20.71 6.19
N ASN A 588 -27.13 -20.31 4.94
CA ASN A 588 -27.29 -21.23 3.81
C ASN A 588 -26.50 -20.72 2.60
N GLN A 589 -25.68 -21.57 1.99
CA GLN A 589 -24.86 -21.24 0.80
C GLN A 589 -24.08 -19.91 0.91
N GLY A 590 -23.58 -19.59 2.11
CA GLY A 590 -22.84 -18.36 2.38
C GLY A 590 -23.70 -17.11 2.63
N VAL A 591 -25.03 -17.21 2.55
CA VAL A 591 -25.98 -16.16 2.97
C VAL A 591 -26.36 -16.38 4.43
N VAL A 592 -26.17 -15.36 5.25
CA VAL A 592 -26.55 -15.29 6.67
C VAL A 592 -27.91 -14.65 6.78
N ILE A 593 -28.78 -15.21 7.62
CA ILE A 593 -30.11 -14.64 7.89
C ILE A 593 -30.10 -14.04 9.29
N TYR A 594 -30.30 -12.72 9.34
CA TYR A 594 -30.50 -11.96 10.57
C TYR A 594 -32.00 -11.80 10.83
N SER A 595 -32.43 -11.91 12.09
CA SER A 595 -33.81 -11.75 12.50
C SER A 595 -33.92 -10.91 13.76
N LYS A 596 -34.92 -10.01 13.78
CA LYS A 596 -35.31 -9.25 14.96
C LYS A 596 -36.83 -9.27 15.11
N SER A 597 -37.30 -9.50 16.34
CA SER A 597 -38.72 -9.41 16.66
C SER A 597 -39.22 -7.98 16.49
N THR A 598 -40.40 -7.83 15.87
CA THR A 598 -41.07 -6.55 15.75
C THR A 598 -41.73 -6.18 17.08
N THR A 599 -41.79 -4.89 17.40
CA THR A 599 -42.42 -4.40 18.63
C THR A 599 -43.21 -3.13 18.36
N ALA A 600 -44.17 -2.81 19.23
CA ALA A 600 -44.93 -1.56 19.15
C ALA A 600 -44.09 -0.30 19.44
N LYS A 601 -42.89 -0.47 20.02
CA LYS A 601 -42.01 0.64 20.37
C LYS A 601 -41.07 0.92 19.19
N HIS A 602 -40.99 2.19 18.78
CA HIS A 602 -40.03 2.64 17.78
C HIS A 602 -38.61 2.24 18.19
N VAL A 603 -37.89 1.60 17.27
CA VAL A 603 -36.55 1.06 17.50
C VAL A 603 -35.45 2.03 17.06
N GLY A 604 -35.79 3.08 16.30
CA GLY A 604 -34.82 4.06 15.77
C GLY A 604 -34.31 5.07 16.80
N GLU A 605 -33.22 5.74 16.44
CA GLU A 605 -32.49 6.69 17.29
C GLU A 605 -32.98 8.16 17.16
N ASP A 606 -34.05 8.40 16.38
CA ASP A 606 -34.62 9.73 16.05
C ASP A 606 -33.58 10.75 15.51
N LEU A 607 -32.47 10.26 14.95
CA LEU A 607 -31.39 11.11 14.40
C LEU A 607 -31.70 11.63 12.99
N ILE A 608 -32.50 10.87 12.24
CA ILE A 608 -32.79 11.08 10.83
C ILE A 608 -34.30 11.20 10.69
N ALA A 609 -34.78 12.28 10.08
CA ALA A 609 -36.20 12.42 9.78
C ALA A 609 -36.54 11.54 8.57
N ILE A 610 -37.59 10.73 8.67
CA ILE A 610 -38.02 9.84 7.58
C ILE A 610 -39.37 10.31 7.05
N GLU A 611 -39.41 10.63 5.76
CA GLU A 611 -40.63 10.88 5.01
C GLU A 611 -40.93 9.64 4.16
N ALA A 612 -42.02 8.95 4.44
CA ALA A 612 -42.39 7.74 3.71
C ALA A 612 -43.91 7.67 3.52
N PRO A 613 -44.40 7.07 2.41
CA PRO A 613 -45.82 6.74 2.31
C PRO A 613 -46.18 5.69 3.38
N ASN A 614 -47.47 5.62 3.73
CA ASN A 614 -47.98 4.56 4.59
C ASN A 614 -47.86 3.22 3.87
N ILE A 615 -46.78 2.49 4.15
CA ILE A 615 -46.51 1.17 3.58
C ILE A 615 -46.98 0.12 4.57
N ILE A 616 -47.94 -0.70 4.13
CA ILE A 616 -48.41 -1.88 4.86
C ILE A 616 -48.15 -3.08 3.95
N PHE A 617 -47.35 -4.02 4.43
CA PHE A 617 -47.07 -5.29 3.76
C PHE A 617 -48.27 -6.24 3.94
N ALA A 618 -49.34 -6.00 3.20
CA ALA A 618 -50.52 -6.84 3.22
C ALA A 618 -50.23 -8.20 2.58
N LYS A 619 -50.67 -9.30 3.22
CA LYS A 619 -50.78 -10.59 2.52
C LYS A 619 -51.95 -10.48 1.55
N SER A 620 -51.68 -10.73 0.27
CA SER A 620 -52.70 -10.96 -0.76
C SER A 620 -53.62 -12.11 -0.38
#